data_AF-A0ABC8V2L4-F1
#
_entry.id   AF-A0ABC8V2L4-F1
#
_cell.length_a   1.000
_cell.length_b   1.000
_cell.length_c   1.000
_cell.angle_alpha   90.00
_cell.angle_beta   90.00
_cell.angle_gamma   90.00
#
_symmetry.space_group_name_H-M   'P 1'
#
loop_
_entity.id
_entity.type
_entity.pdbx_description
1 polymer ?
#
loop_
_entity_poly.entity_id
_entity_poly.type
_entity_poly.pdbx_seq_one_letter_code
_entity_poly.pdbx_strand_id
1 'polypeptide(L)'
;MLCRRAEMGEPTSDGSSQDLAFYEEVLEACPRFPMPSSVCRIPAYSSFLPGRLAPNGWRVLLGFLALWRNVHSKNASPSCKDFFAAYTSHENPTPKRGWYHFPLRARKLITGLCSNCHSWRTDFCL
;
A
#
# COMPACT_ATOMS: atom_id res chain seq x y z
N MET A 1 -4.61 17.38 6.36
CA MET A 1 -4.81 17.22 4.91
C MET A 1 -6.12 16.48 4.74
N LEU A 2 -7.19 17.19 4.40
CA LEU A 2 -8.47 16.60 4.07
C LEU A 2 -8.51 16.43 2.55
N CYS A 3 -8.77 15.21 2.07
CA CYS A 3 -9.05 15.00 0.65
C CYS A 3 -10.55 15.15 0.44
N ARG A 4 -10.96 16.00 -0.49
CA ARG A 4 -12.37 16.19 -0.87
C ARG A 4 -12.57 16.10 -2.38
N ARG A 5 -13.80 15.81 -2.79
CA ARG A 5 -14.21 15.83 -4.19
C ARG A 5 -14.13 17.27 -4.71
N ALA A 6 -13.53 17.44 -5.89
CA ALA A 6 -13.51 18.73 -6.59
C ALA A 6 -14.89 19.02 -7.21
N GLU A 7 -15.37 20.27 -7.10
CA GLU A 7 -16.55 20.71 -7.82
C GLU A 7 -16.22 21.00 -9.30
N MET A 8 -17.21 20.92 -10.19
CA MET A 8 -16.98 21.10 -11.63
C MET A 8 -16.48 22.52 -11.92
N GLY A 9 -15.26 22.63 -12.46
CA GLY A 9 -14.60 23.92 -12.74
C GLY A 9 -13.74 24.47 -11.59
N GLU A 10 -13.68 23.79 -10.46
CA GLU A 10 -12.77 24.14 -9.36
C GLU A 10 -11.33 23.71 -9.70
N PRO A 11 -10.31 24.59 -9.55
CA PRO A 11 -8.92 24.20 -9.72
C PRO A 11 -8.48 23.23 -8.61
N THR A 12 -7.84 22.12 -8.99
CA THR A 12 -7.46 21.02 -8.08
C THR A 12 -6.35 21.35 -7.07
N SER A 13 -5.74 22.53 -7.22
CA SER A 13 -4.77 23.07 -6.28
C SER A 13 -4.69 24.58 -6.48
N ASP A 14 -5.17 25.36 -5.52
CA ASP A 14 -4.61 26.68 -5.28
C ASP A 14 -3.47 26.49 -4.27
N GLY A 15 -2.30 27.07 -4.52
CA GLY A 15 -1.12 26.90 -3.66
C GLY A 15 -1.28 27.48 -2.25
N SER A 16 -2.48 27.93 -1.87
CA SER A 16 -2.82 28.56 -0.59
C SER A 16 -3.55 27.62 0.38
N SER A 17 -4.17 26.54 -0.10
CA SER A 17 -4.95 25.63 0.76
C SER A 17 -4.18 24.35 1.13
N GLN A 18 -4.29 23.89 2.38
CA GLN A 18 -3.74 22.60 2.84
C GLN A 18 -4.60 21.40 2.41
N ASP A 19 -5.62 21.64 1.60
CA ASP A 19 -6.55 20.64 1.10
C ASP A 19 -6.29 20.33 -0.37
N LEU A 20 -6.38 19.04 -0.69
CA LEU A 20 -6.10 18.51 -2.02
C LEU A 20 -7.43 18.00 -2.61
N ALA A 21 -7.83 18.59 -3.74
CA ALA A 21 -9.07 18.21 -4.42
C ALA A 21 -8.76 17.31 -5.62
N PHE A 22 -9.51 16.22 -5.77
CA PHE A 22 -9.40 15.31 -6.91
C PHE A 22 -10.73 15.24 -7.65
N TYR A 23 -10.65 15.16 -8.98
CA TYR A 23 -11.78 14.81 -9.82
C TYR A 23 -12.14 13.33 -9.62
N GLU A 24 -13.43 13.02 -9.60
CA GLU A 24 -13.93 11.64 -9.44
C GLU A 24 -13.49 10.78 -10.62
N GLU A 25 -13.50 11.36 -11.82
CA GLU A 25 -13.03 10.76 -13.07
C GLU A 25 -11.54 10.41 -13.00
N VAL A 26 -10.76 11.20 -12.25
CA VAL A 26 -9.35 10.93 -11.99
C VAL A 26 -9.20 9.72 -11.07
N LEU A 27 -10.06 9.55 -10.06
CA LEU A 27 -10.09 8.35 -9.20
C LEU A 27 -10.55 7.10 -9.98
N GLU A 28 -11.55 7.23 -10.84
CA GLU A 28 -12.02 6.16 -11.74
C GLU A 28 -10.96 5.74 -12.75
N ALA A 29 -10.18 6.69 -13.25
CA ALA A 29 -9.04 6.44 -14.12
C ALA A 29 -7.84 5.81 -13.39
N CYS A 30 -7.94 5.56 -12.07
CA CYS A 30 -6.88 5.07 -11.19
C CYS A 30 -5.58 5.81 -11.51
N PRO A 31 -5.48 7.10 -11.13
CA PRO A 31 -4.30 7.86 -11.41
C PRO A 31 -3.22 7.11 -10.62
N ARG A 32 -2.18 6.65 -11.30
CA ARG A 32 -1.07 5.97 -10.64
C ARG A 32 -0.50 6.97 -9.66
N PHE A 33 -0.98 6.94 -8.41
CA PHE A 33 -0.47 7.77 -7.33
C PHE A 33 1.04 7.59 -7.41
N PRO A 34 1.82 8.67 -7.51
CA PRO A 34 3.26 8.56 -7.69
C PRO A 34 3.84 7.82 -6.48
N MET A 35 3.89 6.50 -6.61
CA MET A 35 4.29 5.59 -5.56
C MET A 35 5.81 5.52 -5.60
N PRO A 36 6.47 5.57 -4.43
CA PRO A 36 7.90 5.33 -4.37
C PRO A 36 8.25 4.02 -5.08
N SER A 37 9.33 4.02 -5.85
CA SER A 37 9.75 2.84 -6.62
C SER A 37 9.94 1.60 -5.75
N SER A 38 10.34 1.77 -4.48
CA SER A 38 10.43 0.70 -3.48
C SER A 38 9.10 0.02 -3.18
N VAL A 39 8.00 0.78 -3.20
CA VAL A 39 6.64 0.27 -2.95
C VAL A 39 6.11 -0.50 -4.16
N CYS A 40 6.43 -0.06 -5.38
CA CYS A 40 6.02 -0.74 -6.61
C CYS A 40 6.81 -2.02 -6.87
N ARG A 41 8.10 -2.05 -6.50
CA ARG A 41 9.03 -3.11 -6.88
C ARG A 41 8.67 -4.48 -6.30
N ILE A 42 8.24 -4.52 -5.04
CA ILE A 42 7.92 -5.78 -4.34
C ILE A 42 6.65 -6.45 -4.93
N PRO A 43 5.50 -5.76 -5.08
CA PRO A 43 4.34 -6.28 -5.80
C PRO A 43 4.65 -6.69 -7.24
N ALA A 44 5.41 -5.86 -7.97
CA ALA A 44 5.79 -6.15 -9.35
C ALA A 44 6.63 -7.44 -9.47
N TYR A 45 7.50 -7.71 -8.50
CA TYR A 45 8.26 -8.96 -8.43
C TYR A 45 7.36 -10.20 -8.25
N SER A 46 6.18 -10.03 -7.64
CA SER A 46 5.14 -11.07 -7.53
C SER A 46 4.05 -10.97 -8.61
N SER A 47 4.30 -10.20 -9.68
CA SER A 47 3.40 -10.06 -10.83
C SER A 47 2.03 -9.47 -10.50
N PHE A 48 1.93 -8.58 -9.50
CA PHE A 48 0.68 -7.86 -9.22
C PHE A 48 0.91 -6.36 -8.93
N LEU A 49 -0.15 -5.56 -9.12
CA LEU A 49 -0.11 -4.12 -8.89
C LEU A 49 -0.23 -3.78 -7.40
N PRO A 50 0.42 -2.72 -6.88
CA PRO A 50 0.28 -2.31 -5.48
C PRO A 50 -1.18 -2.15 -5.02
N GLY A 51 -2.07 -1.71 -5.91
CA GLY A 51 -3.52 -1.61 -5.64
C GLY A 51 -4.21 -2.94 -5.31
N ARG A 52 -3.61 -4.08 -5.62
CA ARG A 52 -4.11 -5.42 -5.24
C ARG A 52 -3.67 -5.85 -3.84
N LEU A 53 -2.93 -5.02 -3.10
CA LEU A 53 -2.60 -5.32 -1.70
C LEU A 53 -3.81 -5.12 -0.80
N ALA A 54 -4.14 -6.13 0.00
CA ALA A 54 -5.04 -5.94 1.13
C ALA A 54 -4.39 -5.01 2.17
N PRO A 55 -5.15 -4.37 3.08
CA PRO A 55 -4.57 -3.48 4.08
C PRO A 55 -3.47 -4.11 4.94
N ASN A 56 -3.56 -5.41 5.24
CA ASN A 56 -2.48 -6.12 5.93
C ASN A 56 -1.23 -6.27 5.05
N GLY A 57 -1.39 -6.46 3.73
CA GLY A 57 -0.28 -6.43 2.77
C GLY A 57 0.40 -5.06 2.73
N TRP A 58 -0.39 -3.98 2.73
CA TRP A 58 0.12 -2.61 2.84
C TRP A 58 0.92 -2.37 4.12
N ARG A 59 0.38 -2.77 5.28
CA ARG A 59 1.06 -2.62 6.58
C ARG A 59 2.40 -3.35 6.61
N VAL A 60 2.45 -4.58 6.11
CA VAL A 60 3.70 -5.37 6.05
C VAL A 60 4.72 -4.71 5.12
N LEU A 61 4.30 -4.32 3.92
CA LEU A 61 5.19 -3.69 2.94
C LEU A 61 5.77 -2.38 3.47
N LEU A 62 4.92 -1.47 3.94
CA LEU A 62 5.34 -0.17 4.46
C LEU A 62 6.17 -0.30 5.74
N GLY A 63 5.76 -1.19 6.65
CA GLY A 63 6.51 -1.48 7.87
C GLY A 63 7.90 -2.03 7.58
N PHE A 64 8.03 -2.94 6.61
CA PHE A 64 9.32 -3.47 6.19
C PHE A 64 10.21 -2.36 5.61
N LEU A 65 9.69 -1.54 4.70
CA LEU A 65 10.44 -0.43 4.10
C LEU A 65 10.89 0.59 5.16
N ALA A 66 10.05 0.88 6.14
CA ALA A 66 10.39 1.78 7.25
C ALA A 66 11.50 1.18 8.14
N LEU A 67 11.35 -0.08 8.56
CA LEU A 67 12.36 -0.79 9.35
C LEU A 67 13.68 -0.92 8.60
N TRP A 68 13.64 -1.21 7.31
CA TRP A 68 14.84 -1.31 6.48
C TRP A 68 15.64 -0.01 6.49
N ARG A 69 14.98 1.14 6.35
CA ARG A 69 15.61 2.47 6.38
C ARG A 69 16.10 2.90 7.77
N ASN A 70 15.60 2.27 8.83
CA ASN A 70 16.07 2.51 10.19
C ASN A 70 17.28 1.65 10.55
N VAL A 71 17.31 0.40 10.07
CA VAL A 71 18.42 -0.54 10.35
C VAL A 71 19.59 -0.32 9.40
N HIS A 72 19.31 0.02 8.14
CA HIS A 72 20.30 0.34 7.12
C HIS A 72 20.32 1.85 6.87
N SER A 73 21.42 2.37 6.33
CA SER A 73 21.52 3.79 5.94
C SER A 73 20.30 4.23 5.13
N LYS A 74 19.84 5.49 5.29
CA LYS A 74 18.62 6.03 4.65
C LYS A 74 18.55 5.85 3.12
N ASN A 75 19.70 5.64 2.48
CA ASN A 75 19.86 5.47 1.03
C ASN A 75 19.83 3.99 0.59
N ALA A 76 19.87 3.05 1.52
CA ALA A 76 19.77 1.63 1.21
C ALA A 76 18.31 1.27 0.91
N SER A 77 18.05 0.85 -0.33
CA SER A 77 16.76 0.28 -0.72
C SER A 77 16.84 -1.24 -0.62
N PRO A 78 15.86 -1.92 0.01
CA PRO A 78 15.88 -3.37 0.07
C PRO A 78 15.73 -3.99 -1.32
N SER A 79 16.39 -5.11 -1.54
CA SER A 79 16.10 -5.95 -2.70
C SER A 79 14.78 -6.70 -2.47
N CYS A 80 14.14 -7.16 -3.56
CA CYS A 80 12.97 -8.03 -3.42
C CYS A 80 13.32 -9.33 -2.69
N LYS A 81 14.56 -9.84 -2.86
CA LYS A 81 15.03 -11.05 -2.17
C LYS A 81 15.05 -10.87 -0.66
N ASP A 82 15.46 -9.70 -0.17
CA ASP A 82 15.47 -9.40 1.27
C ASP A 82 14.06 -9.42 1.86
N PHE A 83 13.09 -8.87 1.13
CA PHE A 83 11.68 -8.93 1.52
C PHE A 83 11.17 -10.38 1.54
N PHE A 84 11.39 -11.13 0.46
CA PHE A 84 10.90 -12.51 0.34
C PHE A 84 11.69 -13.53 1.16
N ALA A 85 12.83 -13.14 1.76
CA ALA A 85 13.47 -13.93 2.81
C ALA A 85 12.63 -13.96 4.09
N ALA A 86 11.91 -12.87 4.41
CA ALA A 86 11.08 -12.74 5.60
C ALA A 86 9.60 -13.08 5.37
N TYR A 87 9.06 -12.76 4.19
CA TYR A 87 7.64 -12.85 3.88
C TYR A 87 7.36 -13.73 2.65
N THR A 88 6.19 -14.36 2.62
CA THR A 88 5.66 -15.05 1.43
C THR A 88 4.57 -14.18 0.80
N SER A 89 4.40 -14.23 -0.52
CA SER A 89 3.22 -13.64 -1.17
C SER A 89 2.07 -14.64 -1.15
N HIS A 90 0.90 -14.22 -0.68
CA HIS A 90 -0.29 -15.07 -0.63
C HIS A 90 -1.51 -14.32 -1.12
N GLU A 91 -2.26 -14.95 -2.03
CA GLU A 91 -3.55 -14.43 -2.49
C GLU A 91 -4.64 -14.84 -1.50
N ASN A 92 -5.51 -13.91 -1.15
CA ASN A 92 -6.64 -14.20 -0.27
C ASN A 92 -7.60 -15.20 -0.94
N PRO A 93 -8.20 -16.12 -0.15
CA PRO A 93 -9.25 -16.99 -0.63
C PRO A 93 -10.54 -16.20 -0.92
N THR A 94 -11.48 -16.85 -1.62
CA THR A 94 -12.85 -16.35 -1.84
C THR A 94 -13.50 -15.96 -0.49
N PRO A 95 -14.23 -14.82 -0.40
CA PRO A 95 -14.67 -13.92 -1.48
C PRO A 95 -13.66 -12.82 -1.84
N LYS A 96 -12.49 -12.75 -1.20
CA LYS A 96 -11.49 -11.68 -1.39
C LYS A 96 -10.42 -12.05 -2.41
N ARG A 97 -10.75 -12.96 -3.35
CA ARG A 97 -9.86 -13.36 -4.45
C ARG A 97 -9.36 -12.11 -5.18
N GLY A 98 -8.11 -12.16 -5.61
CA GLY A 98 -7.44 -11.09 -6.30
C GLY A 98 -6.72 -10.08 -5.40
N TRP A 99 -6.84 -10.21 -4.09
CA TRP A 99 -6.14 -9.39 -3.09
C TRP A 99 -5.00 -10.16 -2.45
N TYR A 100 -3.85 -9.52 -2.27
CA TYR A 100 -2.65 -10.15 -1.72
C TYR A 100 -2.32 -9.66 -0.32
N HIS A 101 -1.75 -10.54 0.47
CA HIS A 101 -1.13 -10.23 1.75
C HIS A 101 0.21 -10.96 1.88
N PHE A 102 1.00 -10.55 2.87
CA PHE A 102 2.35 -11.02 3.06
C PHE A 102 2.50 -11.75 4.40
N PRO A 103 2.09 -13.02 4.50
CA PRO A 103 2.33 -13.80 5.71
C PRO A 103 3.83 -13.98 5.93
N LEU A 104 4.21 -14.05 7.20
CA LEU A 104 5.57 -14.26 7.62
C LEU A 104 6.01 -15.72 7.38
N ARG A 105 7.27 -15.92 6.96
CA ARG A 105 7.87 -17.26 6.84
C ARG A 105 8.33 -17.89 8.15
N ALA A 106 8.97 -17.14 9.05
CA ALA A 106 9.51 -17.72 10.29
C ALA A 106 9.71 -16.72 11.46
N ARG A 107 10.46 -15.62 11.27
CA ARG A 107 10.79 -14.67 12.35
C ARG A 107 10.02 -13.36 12.21
N LYS A 108 9.16 -13.02 13.18
CA LYS A 108 8.29 -11.83 13.12
C LYS A 108 9.14 -10.56 13.17
N LEU A 109 9.43 -9.97 12.01
CA LEU A 109 10.04 -8.63 11.95
C LEU A 109 9.02 -7.54 12.32
N ILE A 110 7.75 -7.76 12.00
CA ILE A 110 6.62 -6.91 12.35
C ILE A 110 5.66 -7.71 13.24
N THR A 111 5.51 -7.29 14.49
CA THR A 111 4.61 -7.88 15.49
C THR A 111 3.33 -7.04 15.62
N GLY A 112 2.29 -7.58 16.26
CA GLY A 112 1.03 -6.84 16.49
C GLY A 112 0.13 -6.66 15.27
N LEU A 113 0.39 -7.35 14.16
CA LEU A 113 -0.53 -7.38 13.03
C LEU A 113 -1.84 -8.06 13.44
N CYS A 114 -2.97 -7.38 13.24
CA CYS A 114 -4.28 -8.00 13.39
C CYS A 114 -4.33 -9.26 12.50
N SER A 115 -4.62 -10.41 13.11
CA SER A 115 -4.70 -11.70 12.41
C SER A 115 -5.78 -11.74 11.35
N ASN A 116 -6.77 -10.84 11.44
CA ASN A 116 -7.91 -10.85 10.57
C ASN A 116 -7.70 -9.85 9.41
N CYS A 117 -7.88 -10.35 8.19
CA CYS A 117 -8.15 -9.56 7.00
C CYS A 117 -9.66 -9.31 6.85
N HIS A 118 -10.45 -9.56 7.90
CA HIS A 118 -11.87 -9.88 7.76
C HIS A 118 -12.80 -8.66 7.70
N SER A 119 -12.45 -7.51 8.26
CA SER A 119 -13.42 -6.40 8.41
C SER A 119 -13.01 -5.06 7.79
N TRP A 120 -11.84 -4.98 7.14
CA TRP A 120 -11.36 -3.67 6.66
C TRP A 120 -12.27 -3.01 5.60
N ARG A 121 -13.03 -3.78 4.82
CA ARG A 121 -13.94 -3.18 3.83
C ARG A 121 -15.18 -2.54 4.45
N THR A 122 -15.71 -3.14 5.53
CA THR A 122 -16.83 -2.54 6.28
C THR A 122 -16.40 -1.30 7.05
N ASP A 123 -15.11 -1.19 7.38
CA ASP A 123 -14.60 -0.08 8.20
C ASP A 123 -14.00 1.07 7.38
N PHE A 124 -13.60 0.84 6.12
CA PHE A 124 -12.84 1.82 5.32
C PHE A 124 -13.42 2.14 3.93
N CYS A 125 -14.46 1.42 3.49
CA CYS A 125 -15.22 1.77 2.29
C CYS A 125 -16.66 2.08 2.71
N LEU A 126 -16.95 3.37 2.89
CA LEU A 126 -18.32 3.89 2.90
C LEU A 126 -18.88 3.89 1.47
#